data_AF-A0A9E4MDJ5-F1
#
_entry.id   AF-A0A9E4MDJ5-F1
#
_cell.length_a   1.000
_cell.length_b   1.000
_cell.length_c   1.000
_cell.angle_alpha   90.00
_cell.angle_beta   90.00
_cell.angle_gamma   90.00
#
_symmetry.space_group_name_H-M   'P 1'
#
loop_
_entity.id
_entity.type
_entity.pdbx_description
1 polymer ?
#
loop_
_entity_poly.entity_id
_entity_poly.type
_entity_poly.pdbx_seq_one_letter_code
_entity_poly.pdbx_strand_id
1 'polypeptide(L)' 'MPALDVNAELLRINKVPTLNIIGSNDPLKPNADALVSVMQEHRLHVIEGANHMNTLNSPEFYDTIRAFFIELCNCA' A
#
# COMPACT_ATOMS: atom_id res chain seq x y z
N MET A 1 23.33 -7.23 1.83
CA MET A 1 22.33 -6.49 2.65
C MET A 1 21.71 -7.50 3.59
N PRO A 2 21.68 -7.28 4.91
CA PRO A 2 20.87 -8.14 5.77
C PRO A 2 19.42 -8.01 5.29
N ALA A 3 18.79 -9.14 4.97
CA ALA A 3 17.38 -9.16 4.66
C ALA A 3 16.63 -8.55 5.84
N LEU A 4 15.71 -7.61 5.57
CA LEU A 4 14.74 -7.21 6.59
C LEU A 4 13.93 -8.47 6.92
N ASP A 5 14.30 -9.16 7.99
CA ASP A 5 13.64 -10.39 8.43
C ASP A 5 12.38 -10.03 9.21
N VAL A 6 11.41 -9.42 8.51
CA VAL A 6 10.05 -9.31 9.03
C VAL A 6 9.37 -10.63 8.74
N ASN A 7 9.29 -11.49 9.75
CA ASN A 7 8.61 -12.76 9.59
C ASN A 7 7.09 -12.57 9.40
N ALA A 8 6.42 -13.58 8.86
CA ALA A 8 4.99 -13.49 8.54
C ALA A 8 4.10 -13.26 9.77
N GLU A 9 4.54 -13.65 10.96
CA GLU A 9 3.80 -13.42 12.21
C GLU A 9 3.77 -11.92 12.55
N LEU A 10 4.90 -11.22 12.44
CA LEU A 10 4.99 -9.78 12.67
C LEU A 10 4.10 -8.98 11.70
N LEU A 11 4.02 -9.40 10.44
CA LEU A 11 3.10 -8.78 9.47
C LEU A 11 1.63 -9.00 9.84
N ARG A 12 1.27 -10.21 10.30
CA ARG A 12 -0.12 -10.53 10.70
C ARG A 12 -0.58 -9.74 11.91
N ILE A 13 0.30 -9.51 12.89
CA ILE A 13 -0.05 -8.77 14.12
C ILE A 13 0.15 -7.26 14.01
N ASN A 14 0.46 -6.75 12.81
CA ASN A 14 0.60 -5.32 12.60
C ASN A 14 -0.73 -4.60 12.92
N LYS A 15 -0.66 -3.63 13.82
CA LYS A 15 -1.81 -2.80 14.25
C LYS A 15 -1.79 -1.39 13.65
N VAL A 16 -0.75 -1.04 12.90
CA VAL A 16 -0.65 0.28 12.28
C VAL A 16 -1.43 0.27 10.97
N PRO A 17 -2.42 1.16 10.80
CA PRO A 17 -3.09 1.33 9.52
C PRO A 17 -2.07 1.57 8.42
N THR A 18 -2.10 0.73 7.40
CA THR A 18 -1.12 0.71 6.31
C THR A 18 -1.85 0.88 4.99
N LEU A 19 -1.38 1.81 4.18
CA LEU A 19 -1.84 2.00 2.81
C LEU A 19 -0.70 1.60 1.85
N ASN A 20 -1.02 0.72 0.91
CA ASN A 20 -0.18 0.38 -0.22
C ASN A 20 -0.86 0.87 -1.49
N ILE A 21 -0.14 1.64 -2.31
CA ILE A 21 -0.64 2.15 -3.60
C ILE A 21 0.28 1.62 -4.69
N ILE A 22 -0.29 0.95 -5.70
CA ILE A 22 0.48 0.34 -6.78
C ILE A 22 -0.21 0.50 -8.13
N GLY A 23 0.55 0.60 -9.21
CA GLY A 23 0.00 0.58 -10.56
C GLY A 23 -0.43 -0.81 -11.00
N SER A 24 -1.50 -0.93 -11.80
CA SER A 24 -2.00 -2.22 -12.28
C SER A 24 -1.00 -2.99 -13.16
N ASN A 25 -0.10 -2.27 -13.84
CA ASN A 25 0.96 -2.80 -14.69
C ASN A 25 2.33 -2.87 -13.99
N ASP A 26 2.41 -2.61 -12.68
CA ASP A 26 3.65 -2.76 -11.92
C ASP A 26 3.99 -4.26 -11.75
N PRO A 27 5.21 -4.71 -12.10
CA PRO A 27 5.61 -6.11 -11.92
C PRO A 27 5.59 -6.59 -10.45
N LEU A 28 5.56 -5.67 -9.48
CA LEU A 28 5.45 -5.97 -8.06
C LEU A 28 4.00 -6.11 -7.56
N LYS A 29 2.99 -5.87 -8.42
CA LYS A 29 1.58 -6.00 -8.04
C LYS A 29 1.24 -7.35 -7.38
N PRO A 30 1.72 -8.51 -7.84
CA PRO A 30 1.44 -9.78 -7.16
C PRO A 30 1.89 -9.81 -5.69
N ASN A 31 2.98 -9.10 -5.35
CA ASN A 31 3.45 -9.01 -3.97
C ASN A 31 2.53 -8.11 -3.13
N ALA A 32 2.05 -7.01 -3.71
CA ALA A 32 1.08 -6.13 -3.06
C ALA A 32 -0.25 -6.85 -2.81
N ASP A 33 -0.72 -7.64 -3.78
CA ASP A 33 -1.93 -8.46 -3.65
C ASP A 33 -1.76 -9.51 -2.54
N ALA A 34 -0.57 -10.13 -2.42
CA ALA A 34 -0.30 -11.10 -1.37
C ALA A 34 -0.38 -10.50 0.04
N LEU A 35 0.05 -9.25 0.23
CA LEU A 35 0.02 -8.56 1.53
C LEU A 35 -1.41 -8.34 2.06
N VAL A 36 -2.40 -8.19 1.18
CA VAL A 36 -3.83 -8.07 1.56
C VAL A 36 -4.29 -9.27 2.39
N SER A 37 -3.78 -10.47 2.07
CA SER A 37 -4.13 -11.69 2.79
C SER A 37 -3.37 -11.89 4.12
N VAL A 38 -2.33 -11.10 4.36
CA VAL A 38 -1.40 -11.29 5.49
C VAL A 38 -1.58 -10.19 6.54
N MET A 39 -1.67 -8.93 6.13
CA MET A 39 -1.74 -7.80 7.05
C MET A 39 -3.19 -7.38 7.29
N GLN A 40 -3.65 -7.45 8.54
CA GLN A 40 -5.04 -7.13 8.90
C GLN A 40 -5.38 -5.65 8.69
N GLU A 41 -4.47 -4.75 9.12
CA GLU A 41 -4.65 -3.29 9.02
C GLU A 41 -4.09 -2.71 7.70
N HIS A 42 -4.21 -3.44 6.59
CA HIS A 42 -3.67 -3.06 5.30
C HIS A 42 -4.76 -2.77 4.27
N ARG A 43 -4.58 -1.68 3.51
CA ARG A 43 -5.42 -1.29 2.38
C ARG A 43 -4.57 -1.26 1.12
N LEU A 44 -5.08 -1.87 0.06
CA LEU A 44 -4.46 -1.83 -1.26
C LEU A 44 -5.28 -0.93 -2.17
N HIS A 45 -4.65 0.09 -2.73
CA HIS A 45 -5.21 0.92 -3.79
C HIS A 45 -4.45 0.65 -5.10
N VAL A 46 -5.18 0.33 -6.17
CA VAL A 46 -4.58 0.03 -7.48
C VAL A 46 -4.92 1.15 -8.45
N ILE A 47 -3.89 1.81 -8.98
CA ILE A 47 -4.03 2.84 -10.02
C ILE A 47 -4.02 2.14 -11.38
N GLU A 48 -5.15 2.18 -12.08
CA GLU A 48 -5.31 1.50 -13.37
C GLU A 48 -4.41 2.12 -14.46
N GLY A 49 -3.82 1.28 -15.31
CA GLY A 49 -2.90 1.69 -16.37
C GLY A 49 -1.50 2.11 -15.89
N ALA A 50 -1.29 2.36 -14.60
CA ALA A 50 0.00 2.78 -14.05
C ALA A 50 0.97 1.62 -13.84
N ASN A 51 2.26 1.92 -13.75
CA ASN A 51 3.37 0.99 -13.50
C ASN A 51 4.37 1.60 -12.52
N HIS A 52 5.46 0.88 -12.27
CA HIS A 52 6.50 1.27 -11.33
C HIS A 52 7.06 2.69 -11.53
N MET A 53 7.13 3.14 -12.79
CA MET A 53 7.78 4.39 -13.16
C MET A 53 6.83 5.59 -13.15
N ASN A 54 5.52 5.39 -13.23
CA ASN A 54 4.55 6.48 -13.37
C ASN A 54 3.46 6.51 -12.28
N THR A 55 3.36 5.51 -11.41
CA THR A 55 2.37 5.47 -10.32
C THR A 55 2.43 6.74 -9.47
N LEU A 56 3.64 7.20 -9.13
CA LEU A 56 3.86 8.42 -8.33
C LEU A 56 3.47 9.72 -9.02
N ASN A 57 3.36 9.73 -10.36
CA ASN A 57 2.99 10.93 -11.12
C ASN A 57 1.47 11.07 -11.27
N SER A 58 0.70 10.04 -10.86
CA SER A 58 -0.76 10.09 -10.95
C SER A 58 -1.32 11.04 -9.88
N PRO A 59 -2.22 11.98 -10.25
CA PRO A 59 -2.96 12.77 -9.25
C PRO A 59 -3.68 11.88 -8.23
N GLU A 60 -4.20 10.74 -8.70
CA GLU A 60 -4.87 9.74 -7.87
C GLU A 60 -3.99 9.26 -6.72
N PHE A 61 -2.68 9.08 -6.95
CA PHE A 61 -1.75 8.67 -5.90
C PHE A 61 -1.77 9.64 -4.71
N TYR A 62 -1.70 10.94 -4.99
CA TYR A 62 -1.69 11.98 -3.96
C TYR A 62 -3.06 12.15 -3.29
N ASP A 63 -4.14 12.04 -4.07
CA ASP A 63 -5.50 12.09 -3.54
C ASP A 63 -5.79 10.93 -2.59
N THR A 64 -5.34 9.71 -2.92
CA THR A 64 -5.47 8.54 -2.04
C THR A 64 -4.68 8.71 -0.75
N ILE A 65 -3.43 9.18 -0.81
CA ILE A 65 -2.64 9.47 0.39
C ILE A 65 -3.34 10.49 1.28
N ARG A 66 -3.83 11.59 0.67
CA ARG A 66 -4.51 12.66 1.39
C ARG A 66 -5.77 12.15 2.08
N ALA A 67 -6.61 11.40 1.37
CA ALA A 67 -7.83 10.82 1.92
C ALA A 67 -7.53 9.89 3.10
N PHE A 68 -6.50 9.05 2.97
CA PHE A 68 -6.07 8.15 4.04
C PHE A 68 -5.63 8.89 5.30
N PHE A 69 -4.83 9.95 5.17
CA PHE A 69 -4.43 10.75 6.34
C PHE A 69 -5.59 11.53 6.96
N ILE A 70 -6.50 12.09 6.16
CA ILE A 70 -7.69 12.77 6.67
C ILE A 70 -8.52 11.81 7.53
N GLU A 71 -8.74 10.60 7.03
CA GLU A 71 -9.48 9.55 7.75
C GLU A 71 -8.78 9.18 9.06
N LEU A 72 -7.46 8.95 9.05
CA LEU A 72 -6.72 8.56 10.25
C LEU A 72 -6.62 9.67 11.30
N CYS A 73 -6.49 10.92 10.88
CA CYS A 73 -6.34 12.05 11.78
C CYS A 73 -7.69 12.56 12.34
N ASN A 74 -8.83 12.14 11.77
CA ASN A 74 -10.14 12.76 12.00
C ASN A 74 -10.13 14.30 11.81
N CYS A 75 -9.23 14.81 10.97
CA CYS A 75 -9.13 16.23 10.66
C CYS A 75 -10.06 16.55 9.49
N ALA A 76 -11.29 16.97 9.80
CA ALA A 76 -12.23 17.57 8.85
C ALA A 76 -11.91 19.06 8.65
#